data_AF-A0A4Y2NGG2-F1
#
_entry.id   AF-A0A4Y2NGG2-F1
#
_cell.length_a   1.000
_cell.length_b   1.000
_cell.length_c   1.000
_cell.angle_alpha   90.00
_cell.angle_beta   90.00
_cell.angle_gamma   90.00
#
_symmetry.space_group_name_H-M   'P 1'
#
loop_
_entity.id
_entity.type
_entity.pdbx_description
1 polymer ?
#
loop_
_entity_poly.entity_id
_entity_poly.type
_entity_poly.pdbx_seq_one_letter_code
_entity_poly.pdbx_strand_id
1 'polypeptide(L)'
;YEDTTEHTVTEWLSCDTEANQLYTDEEIISLVQNKPQDDSDREETDEPENVLVFHSEAANALEIALRYIEQSENATSTDIMFMRC
;
A
#
# COMPACT_ATOMS: atom_id res chain seq x y z
N TYR A 1 19.74 -20.31 0.18
CA TYR A 1 18.94 -20.61 1.39
C TYR A 1 19.78 -20.09 2.52
N GLU A 2 19.44 -18.93 3.08
CA GLU A 2 20.16 -18.40 4.24
C GLU A 2 19.82 -19.30 5.42
N ASP A 3 20.86 -19.85 6.04
CA ASP A 3 20.72 -20.74 7.18
C ASP A 3 20.29 -19.89 8.38
N THR A 4 19.00 -19.96 8.73
CA THR A 4 18.50 -19.29 9.93
C THR A 4 18.96 -20.09 11.13
N THR A 5 20.03 -19.61 11.77
CA THR A 5 20.59 -20.28 12.95
C THR A 5 19.73 -20.02 14.19
N GLU A 6 19.80 -20.91 15.18
CA GLU A 6 19.15 -20.74 16.49
C GLU A 6 19.47 -19.36 17.10
N HIS A 7 20.69 -18.87 16.89
CA HIS A 7 21.12 -17.54 17.33
C HIS A 7 20.28 -16.42 16.69
N THR A 8 20.02 -16.50 15.38
CA THR A 8 19.14 -15.56 14.68
C THR A 8 17.72 -15.59 15.26
N VAL A 9 17.17 -16.77 15.54
CA VAL A 9 15.83 -16.87 16.15
C VAL A 9 15.81 -16.24 17.54
N THR A 10 16.84 -16.47 18.36
CA THR A 10 16.91 -15.89 19.70
C THR A 10 17.10 -14.38 19.71
N GLU A 11 17.86 -13.84 18.76
CA GLU A 11 18.07 -12.40 18.60
C GLU A 11 16.74 -11.71 18.27
N TRP A 12 15.98 -12.24 17.31
CA TRP A 12 14.66 -11.73 16.93
C TRP A 12 13.65 -11.79 18.09
N LEU A 13 13.62 -12.89 18.84
CA LEU A 13 12.72 -13.04 19.99
C LEU A 13 13.10 -12.14 21.18
N SER A 14 14.36 -11.72 21.27
CA SER A 14 14.83 -10.80 22.32
C SER A 14 14.49 -9.34 22.04
N CYS A 15 14.34 -8.95 20.76
CA CYS A 15 13.99 -7.59 20.35
C CYS A 15 12.65 -7.11 20.94
N ASP A 16 11.71 -8.03 21.18
CA ASP A 16 10.38 -7.70 21.72
C ASP A 16 10.41 -7.19 23.18
N THR A 17 11.50 -7.43 23.92
CA THR A 17 11.60 -7.02 25.33
C THR A 17 12.13 -5.61 25.54
N GLU A 18 12.98 -5.08 24.65
CA GLU A 18 13.56 -3.73 24.80
C GLU A 18 13.00 -2.70 23.80
N ALA A 19 12.62 -3.13 22.59
CA ALA A 19 12.19 -2.23 21.51
C ALA A 19 10.65 -2.01 21.45
N ASN A 20 9.86 -2.86 22.11
CA ASN A 20 8.40 -2.76 22.13
C ASN A 20 7.89 -1.92 23.32
N GLN A 21 8.58 -0.81 23.60
CA GLN A 21 8.06 0.17 24.55
C GLN A 21 6.81 0.81 23.93
N LEU A 22 5.69 0.75 24.66
CA LEU A 22 4.46 1.39 24.22
C LEU A 22 4.65 2.91 24.31
N TYR A 23 4.96 3.54 23.17
CA TYR A 23 5.03 4.98 23.09
C TYR A 23 3.63 5.58 23.22
N THR A 24 3.53 6.66 23.99
CA THR A 24 2.38 7.55 23.95
C THR A 24 2.43 8.42 22.69
N ASP A 25 1.28 8.92 22.23
CA ASP A 25 1.20 9.78 21.03
C ASP A 25 2.16 10.98 21.13
N GLU A 26 2.32 11.54 22.34
CA GLU A 26 3.20 12.67 22.63
C GLU A 26 4.68 12.34 22.44
N GLU A 27 5.11 11.13 22.84
CA GLU A 27 6.47 10.64 22.66
C GLU A 27 6.78 10.35 21.19
N ILE A 28 5.81 9.81 20.45
CA ILE A 28 5.93 9.57 19.00
C ILE A 28 6.12 10.90 18.26
N ILE A 29 5.26 11.89 18.55
CA ILE A 29 5.32 13.22 17.93
C ILE A 29 6.68 13.87 18.19
N SER A 30 7.16 13.81 19.44
CA SER A 30 8.47 14.35 19.81
C SER A 30 9.62 13.66 19.08
N LEU A 31 9.60 12.33 18.96
CA LEU A 31 10.64 11.56 18.28
C LEU A 31 10.74 11.93 16.78
N VAL A 32 9.58 12.08 16.13
CA VAL A 32 9.49 12.44 14.70
C VAL A 32 9.96 13.90 14.48
N GLN A 33 9.55 14.82 15.35
CA GLN A 33 9.87 16.24 15.21
C GLN A 33 11.33 16.59 15.55
N ASN A 34 11.95 15.84 16.46
CA ASN A 34 13.33 16.10 16.90
C ASN A 34 14.39 15.40 16.04
N LYS A 35 14.00 14.56 15.08
CA LYS A 35 14.97 13.93 14.17
C LYS A 35 15.57 15.04 13.28
N PRO A 36 16.90 15.15 13.17
CA PRO A 36 17.51 16.10 12.25
C PRO A 36 16.99 15.81 10.85
N GLN A 37 16.42 16.83 10.23
CA GLN A 37 15.89 16.73 8.88
C GLN A 37 17.07 16.35 7.98
N ASP A 38 17.05 15.12 7.48
CA ASP A 38 17.96 14.72 6.43
C ASP A 38 17.43 15.35 5.14
N ASP A 39 17.88 16.57 4.86
CA ASP A 39 17.50 17.33 3.66
C ASP A 39 17.95 16.63 2.34
N SER A 40 18.44 15.39 2.41
CA SER A 40 18.71 14.53 1.26
C SER A 40 17.47 13.81 0.72
N ASP A 41 16.32 13.89 1.40
CA ASP A 41 15.02 13.53 0.81
C ASP A 41 14.60 14.65 -0.15
N ARG A 42 15.22 14.61 -1.32
CA ARG A 42 14.72 15.27 -2.53
C ARG A 42 13.25 14.90 -2.62
N GLU A 43 12.36 15.85 -2.35
CA GLU A 43 10.93 15.67 -2.56
C GLU A 43 10.75 15.20 -4.01
N GLU A 44 10.51 13.90 -4.21
CA GLU A 44 9.79 13.43 -5.38
C GLU A 44 8.37 13.99 -5.21
N THR A 45 8.19 15.25 -5.58
CA THR A 45 6.88 15.77 -5.93
C THR A 45 6.45 15.11 -7.25
N ASP A 46 6.30 13.79 -7.23
CA ASP A 46 5.27 13.13 -8.02
C ASP A 46 3.96 13.41 -7.29
N GLU A 47 3.51 14.67 -7.30
CA GLU A 47 2.13 14.97 -6.97
C GLU A 47 1.30 14.12 -7.93
N PRO A 48 0.51 13.13 -7.43
CA PRO A 48 -0.41 12.45 -8.32
C PRO A 48 -1.31 13.54 -8.88
N GLU A 49 -1.39 13.61 -10.21
CA GLU A 49 -2.31 14.51 -10.89
C GLU A 49 -3.67 14.34 -10.21
N ASN A 50 -4.15 15.39 -9.53
CA ASN A 50 -5.36 15.40 -8.71
C ASN A 50 -6.60 15.35 -9.62
N VAL A 51 -6.67 14.30 -10.43
CA VAL A 51 -7.88 13.94 -11.13
C VAL A 51 -8.78 13.34 -10.04
N LEU A 52 -9.66 14.18 -9.51
CA LEU A 52 -10.76 13.76 -8.64
C LEU A 52 -11.69 12.84 -9.44
N VAL A 53 -11.31 11.57 -9.59
CA VAL A 53 -12.19 10.56 -10.18
C VAL A 53 -13.27 10.29 -9.16
N PHE A 54 -14.48 10.77 -9.43
CA PHE A 54 -15.63 10.47 -8.58
C PHE A 54 -15.99 8.97 -8.69
N HIS A 55 -16.48 8.39 -7.60
CA HIS A 55 -16.94 6.99 -7.60
C HIS A 55 -17.97 6.70 -8.70
N SER A 56 -18.84 7.67 -9.01
CA SER A 56 -19.81 7.55 -10.11
C SER A 56 -19.15 7.48 -11.48
N GLU A 57 -18.04 8.19 -11.67
CA GLU A 57 -17.29 8.22 -12.93
C GLU A 57 -16.51 6.92 -13.13
N ALA A 58 -15.85 6.42 -12.08
CA ALA A 58 -15.20 5.11 -12.09
C ALA A 58 -16.22 3.98 -12.35
N ALA A 59 -17.39 4.02 -11.69
CA ALA A 59 -18.45 3.04 -11.88
C ALA A 59 -19.02 3.08 -13.31
N ASN A 60 -19.22 4.28 -13.87
CA ASN A 60 -19.70 4.44 -15.23
C ASN A 60 -18.68 3.92 -16.26
N ALA A 61 -17.39 4.22 -16.06
CA ALA A 61 -16.31 3.71 -16.91
C ALA A 61 -16.25 2.17 -16.88
N LEU A 62 -16.39 1.58 -15.70
CA LEU A 62 -16.45 0.12 -15.53
C LEU A 62 -17.66 -0.49 -16.25
N GLU A 63 -18.84 0.14 -16.15
CA GLU A 63 -20.05 -0.32 -16.84
C GLU A 63 -19.87 -0.30 -18.38
N ILE A 64 -19.24 0.74 -18.91
CA ILE A 64 -18.94 0.86 -20.34
C ILE A 64 -17.96 -0.24 -20.79
N ALA A 65 -16.91 -0.49 -20.01
CA ALA A 65 -15.93 -1.54 -20.29
C ALA A 65 -16.58 -2.93 -20.28
N LEU A 66 -17.44 -3.22 -19.30
CA LEU A 66 -18.21 -4.46 -19.22
C LEU A 66 -19.09 -4.66 -20.44
N ARG A 67 -19.83 -3.62 -20.86
CA ARG A 67 -20.69 -3.68 -22.05
C ARG A 67 -19.91 -3.97 -23.32
N TYR A 68 -18.72 -3.39 -23.45
CA TYR A 68 -17.83 -3.63 -24.58
C TYR A 68 -17.36 -5.10 -24.63
N ILE A 69 -16.99 -5.67 -23.48
CA ILE A 69 -16.55 -7.06 -23.38
C ILE A 69 -17.70 -8.01 -23.65
N GLU A 70 -18.89 -7.76 -23.11
CA GLU A 70 -20.08 -8.58 -23.36
C GLU A 70 -20.48 -8.65 -24.84
N GLN A 71 -20.16 -7.61 -25.62
CA GLN A 71 -20.42 -7.57 -27.07
C GLN A 71 -19.28 -8.15 -27.91
N SER A 72 -18.11 -8.41 -27.31
CA SER A 72 -16.95 -8.95 -28.00
C SER A 72 -17.13 -10.44 -28.29
N GLU A 73 -16.95 -10.83 -29.55
CA GLU A 73 -17.01 -12.24 -30.00
C GLU A 73 -15.95 -13.13 -29.32
N ASN A 74 -14.86 -12.53 -28.85
CA ASN A 74 -13.75 -13.23 -28.19
C ASN A 74 -13.85 -13.25 -26.66
N ALA A 75 -14.85 -12.60 -26.07
CA ALA A 75 -14.97 -12.55 -24.62
C ALA A 75 -15.39 -13.92 -24.05
N THR A 76 -14.67 -14.37 -23.04
CA THR A 76 -15.01 -15.57 -22.30
C THR A 76 -15.83 -15.22 -21.06
N SER A 77 -16.60 -16.19 -20.53
CA SER A 77 -17.34 -16.00 -19.28
C SER A 77 -16.45 -15.61 -18.11
N THR A 78 -15.18 -16.01 -18.14
CA THR A 78 -14.17 -15.67 -17.15
C THR A 78 -13.84 -14.17 -17.18
N ASP A 79 -13.70 -13.57 -18.37
CA ASP A 79 -13.43 -12.14 -18.53
C ASP A 79 -14.55 -11.28 -17.94
N ILE A 80 -15.81 -11.73 -18.12
CA ILE A 80 -16.99 -11.06 -17.57
C ILE A 80 -17.05 -11.22 -16.04
N MET A 81 -16.75 -12.41 -15.52
CA MET A 81 -16.75 -12.65 -14.07
C MET A 81 -15.71 -11.80 -13.34
N PHE A 82 -14.50 -11.64 -13.88
CA PHE A 82 -13.45 -10.83 -13.26
C PHE A 82 -13.79 -9.35 -13.15
N MET A 83 -14.53 -8.80 -14.12
CA MET A 83 -14.93 -7.38 -14.09
C MET A 83 -16.21 -7.10 -13.29
N ARG A 84 -16.94 -8.15 -12.88
CA ARG A 84 -18.15 -8.04 -12.05
C ARG A 84 -17.91 -8.26 -10.56
N CYS A 85 -16.67 -8.60 -10.16
CA CYS A 85 -16.28 -8.83 -8.77
C CYS A 85 -16.37 -7.56 -7.91
#